data_AF-A0A7K1GT89-F1
#
_entry.id   AF-A0A7K1GT89-F1
#
_cell.length_a   1.000
_cell.length_b   1.000
_cell.length_c   1.000
_cell.angle_alpha   90.00
_cell.angle_beta   90.00
_cell.angle_gamma   90.00
#
_symmetry.space_group_name_H-M   'P 1'
#
loop_
_entity.id
_entity.type
_entity.pdbx_description
1 polymer ?
#
loop_
_entity_poly.entity_id
_entity_poly.type
_entity_poly.pdbx_seq_one_letter_code
_entity_poly.pdbx_strand_id
1 'polypeptide(L)'
;MTERGEILFTPDPTKVSQSRLKEFAGLRGFEDLHSWSIADPEDFWACVWDFCGVVGERGERIIQRFEFPSDPSREFISTKFFPDAKLSIVENFLRHTGQGDAIVAIDESGSRVVRTWDELRLRVARLAGALEDLGVVEGDRVVAWLPNGIEAIEIMLATASIGAVFSSCSPDFGAQGVLD
;
A
#
# COMPACT_ATOMS: atom_id res chain seq x y z
N MET A 1 -14.43 -15.16 38.89
CA MET A 1 -13.17 -14.85 38.18
C MET A 1 -13.13 -15.77 36.98
N THR A 2 -13.39 -15.25 35.79
CA THR A 2 -13.26 -16.03 34.56
C THR A 2 -11.77 -16.26 34.33
N GLU A 3 -11.32 -17.51 34.28
CA GLU A 3 -9.93 -17.83 33.93
C GLU A 3 -9.64 -17.23 32.56
N ARG A 4 -8.54 -16.48 32.48
CA ARG A 4 -8.10 -15.82 31.25
C ARG A 4 -7.69 -16.91 30.24
N GLY A 5 -8.56 -17.09 29.25
CA GLY A 5 -8.39 -17.70 27.92
C GLY A 5 -7.31 -18.77 27.74
N GLU A 6 -7.76 -20.01 27.56
CA GLU A 6 -6.96 -21.09 26.97
C GLU A 6 -6.47 -20.70 25.56
N ILE A 7 -5.20 -20.94 25.25
CA ILE A 7 -4.64 -20.68 23.92
C ILE A 7 -5.27 -21.66 22.93
N LEU A 8 -6.13 -21.15 22.04
CA LEU A 8 -6.86 -21.97 21.06
C LEU A 8 -5.99 -22.47 19.90
N PHE A 9 -4.89 -21.80 19.61
CA PHE A 9 -4.01 -22.12 18.49
C PHE A 9 -2.60 -21.61 18.74
N THR A 10 -1.60 -22.44 18.40
CA THR A 10 -0.20 -22.04 18.30
C THR A 10 0.29 -22.37 16.89
N PRO A 11 0.93 -21.43 16.18
CA PRO A 11 1.45 -21.68 14.84
C PRO A 11 2.57 -22.73 14.89
N ASP A 12 2.65 -23.54 13.82
CA ASP A 12 3.74 -24.49 13.61
C ASP A 12 5.11 -23.77 13.69
N PRO A 13 6.04 -24.21 14.57
CA PRO A 13 7.37 -23.61 14.70
C PRO A 13 8.14 -23.50 13.39
N THR A 14 7.93 -24.44 12.45
CA THR A 14 8.55 -24.42 11.12
C THR A 14 8.03 -23.26 10.28
N LYS A 15 6.72 -22.98 10.34
CA LYS A 15 6.12 -21.82 9.65
C LYS A 15 6.61 -20.51 10.26
N VAL A 16 6.78 -20.47 11.58
CA VAL A 16 7.34 -19.29 12.26
C VAL A 16 8.77 -19.05 11.81
N SER A 17 9.62 -20.08 11.79
CA SER A 17 11.04 -19.95 11.44
C SER A 17 11.29 -19.56 9.98
N GLN A 18 10.38 -19.93 9.08
CA GLN A 18 10.44 -19.61 7.64
C GLN A 18 9.71 -18.31 7.26
N SER A 19 9.10 -17.61 8.23
CA SER A 19 8.34 -16.40 7.95
C SER A 19 9.25 -15.21 7.59
N ARG A 20 8.77 -14.31 6.73
CA ARG A 20 9.42 -13.03 6.42
C ARG A 20 9.65 -12.17 7.67
N LEU A 21 8.73 -12.25 8.65
CA LEU A 21 8.89 -11.55 9.92
C LEU A 21 10.06 -12.11 10.74
N LYS A 22 10.27 -13.44 10.75
CA LYS A 22 11.43 -14.03 11.41
C LYS A 22 12.73 -13.70 10.69
N GLU A 23 12.73 -13.68 9.36
CA GLU A 23 13.86 -13.21 8.55
C GLU A 23 14.23 -11.77 8.93
N PHE A 24 13.26 -10.86 8.98
CA PHE A 24 13.46 -9.46 9.39
C PHE A 24 13.91 -9.31 10.84
N ALA A 25 13.30 -10.07 11.76
CA ALA A 25 13.62 -10.01 13.19
C ALA A 25 15.02 -10.54 13.53
N GLY A 26 15.58 -11.40 12.66
CA GLY A 26 16.85 -12.07 12.90
C GLY A 26 16.82 -12.88 14.19
N LEU A 27 17.74 -12.57 15.12
CA LEU A 27 17.83 -13.24 16.42
C LEU A 27 16.79 -12.76 17.44
N ARG A 28 16.14 -11.62 17.21
CA ARG A 28 15.15 -11.06 18.15
C ARG A 28 13.92 -11.95 18.26
N GLY A 29 13.34 -12.01 19.46
CA GLY A 29 11.97 -12.47 19.66
C GLY A 29 10.96 -11.39 19.22
N PHE A 30 9.68 -11.75 19.16
CA PHE A 30 8.62 -10.78 18.82
C PHE A 30 8.55 -9.62 19.82
N GLU A 31 8.68 -9.91 21.11
CA GLU A 31 8.64 -8.90 22.18
C GLU A 31 9.78 -7.89 22.05
N ASP A 32 11.00 -8.36 21.77
CA ASP A 32 12.16 -7.49 21.54
C ASP A 32 12.00 -6.67 20.26
N LEU A 33 11.50 -7.28 19.17
CA LEU A 33 11.24 -6.60 17.91
C LEU A 33 10.22 -5.47 18.09
N HIS A 34 9.11 -5.76 18.76
CA HIS A 34 8.06 -4.79 19.05
C HIS A 34 8.57 -3.67 19.97
N SER A 35 9.31 -4.03 21.03
CA SER A 35 9.91 -3.04 21.94
C SER A 35 10.86 -2.09 21.20
N TRP A 36 11.69 -2.62 20.31
CA TRP A 36 12.57 -1.80 19.45
C TRP A 36 11.77 -0.90 18.50
N SER A 37 10.72 -1.40 17.85
CA SER A 37 9.89 -0.59 16.93
C SER A 37 9.25 0.65 17.57
N ILE A 38 9.03 0.60 18.89
CA ILE A 38 8.47 1.71 19.67
C ILE A 38 9.56 2.61 20.23
N ALA A 39 10.63 2.00 20.77
CA ALA A 39 11.72 2.73 21.42
C ALA A 39 12.57 3.52 20.40
N ASP A 40 12.78 2.96 19.21
CA ASP A 40 13.56 3.58 18.14
C ASP A 40 12.85 3.42 16.78
N PRO A 41 11.78 4.20 16.54
CA PRO A 41 10.99 4.07 15.33
C PRO A 41 11.75 4.53 14.08
N GLU A 42 12.74 5.42 14.18
CA GLU A 42 13.52 5.87 13.03
C GLU A 42 14.41 4.74 12.49
N ASP A 43 15.17 4.09 13.38
CA ASP A 43 15.99 2.92 13.02
C ASP A 43 15.11 1.77 12.50
N PHE A 44 13.98 1.50 13.17
CA PHE A 44 13.03 0.48 12.74
C PHE A 44 12.50 0.72 11.33
N TRP A 45 11.97 1.91 11.04
CA TRP A 45 11.39 2.20 9.72
C TRP A 45 12.45 2.28 8.61
N ALA A 46 13.67 2.74 8.92
CA ALA A 46 14.80 2.64 8.01
C ALA A 46 15.09 1.19 7.63
N CYS A 47 15.16 0.28 8.61
CA CYS A 47 15.35 -1.14 8.38
C CYS A 47 14.19 -1.77 7.58
N VAL A 48 12.94 -1.37 7.85
CA VAL A 48 11.76 -1.86 7.09
C VAL A 48 11.85 -1.45 5.61
N TRP A 49 12.23 -0.20 5.32
CA TRP A 49 12.42 0.28 3.95
C TRP A 49 13.43 -0.60 3.20
N ASP A 50 14.58 -0.86 3.83
CA ASP A 50 15.67 -1.63 3.23
C ASP A 50 15.30 -3.11 3.06
N PHE A 51 14.69 -3.71 4.08
CA PHE A 51 14.26 -5.12 4.05
C PHE A 51 13.15 -5.40 3.02
N CYS A 52 12.20 -4.48 2.88
CA CYS A 52 11.14 -4.58 1.88
C CYS A 52 11.63 -4.29 0.45
N GLY A 53 12.83 -3.72 0.31
CA GLY A 53 13.40 -3.30 -0.96
C GLY A 53 12.52 -2.25 -1.63
N VAL A 54 12.12 -1.23 -0.87
CA VAL A 54 11.30 -0.12 -1.40
C VAL A 54 12.11 0.61 -2.48
N VAL A 55 11.51 0.74 -3.66
CA VAL A 55 12.08 1.45 -4.80
C VAL A 55 11.77 2.93 -4.66
N GLY A 56 12.81 3.76 -4.66
CA GLY A 56 12.71 5.20 -4.54
C GLY A 56 13.90 5.79 -3.77
N GLU A 57 13.87 7.10 -3.58
CA GLU A 57 14.81 7.84 -2.76
C GLU A 57 14.23 7.94 -1.34
N ARG A 58 14.84 7.28 -0.34
CA ARG A 58 14.36 7.30 1.06
C ARG A 58 14.46 8.68 1.71
N GLY A 59 15.43 9.48 1.27
CA GLY A 59 15.81 10.72 1.94
C GLY A 59 16.58 10.48 3.24
N GLU A 60 16.98 11.58 3.90
CA GLU A 60 17.77 11.53 5.13
C GLU A 60 16.89 11.33 6.37
N ARG A 61 15.77 12.05 6.46
CA ARG A 61 14.89 12.00 7.62
C ARG A 61 13.88 10.87 7.50
N ILE A 62 13.74 10.07 8.56
CA ILE A 62 12.79 8.95 8.63
C ILE A 62 11.49 9.39 9.30
N ILE A 63 11.57 10.15 10.40
CA ILE A 63 10.40 10.70 11.07
C ILE A 63 10.58 12.20 11.26
N GLN A 64 9.50 12.96 11.04
CA GLN A 64 9.41 14.35 11.44
C GLN A 64 8.17 14.53 12.31
N ARG A 65 8.38 14.98 13.55
CA ARG A 65 7.30 15.29 14.49
C ARG A 65 6.99 16.79 14.51
N PHE A 66 5.71 17.09 14.70
CA PHE A 66 5.15 18.43 14.83
C PHE A 66 4.36 18.50 16.13
N GLU A 67 4.44 19.64 16.81
CA GLU A 67 3.63 19.90 18.00
C GLU A 67 2.47 20.83 17.65
N PHE A 68 1.29 20.53 18.19
CA PHE A 68 0.10 21.38 18.06
C PHE A 68 -0.43 21.77 19.45
N PRO A 69 0.28 22.61 20.22
CA PRO A 69 -0.09 22.91 21.61
C PRO A 69 -1.48 23.56 21.76
N SER A 70 -1.94 24.26 20.72
CA SER A 70 -3.23 24.95 20.69
C SER A 70 -4.40 24.09 20.20
N ASP A 71 -4.15 22.88 19.70
CA ASP A 71 -5.18 22.00 19.17
C ASP A 71 -4.80 20.51 19.34
N PRO A 72 -5.14 19.92 20.50
CA PRO A 72 -4.89 18.49 20.76
C PRO A 72 -5.55 17.55 19.76
N SER A 73 -6.61 17.99 19.05
CA SER A 73 -7.28 17.15 18.04
C SER A 73 -6.38 16.84 16.84
N ARG A 74 -5.27 17.57 16.67
CA ARG A 74 -4.30 17.39 15.57
C ARG A 74 -3.14 16.46 15.92
N GLU A 75 -3.13 15.87 17.12
CA GLU A 75 -2.07 14.94 17.52
C GLU A 75 -1.93 13.76 16.54
N PHE A 76 -3.03 13.29 15.92
CA PHE A 76 -2.97 12.19 14.95
C PHE A 76 -2.21 12.52 13.65
N ILE A 77 -2.04 13.81 13.30
CA ILE A 77 -1.23 14.26 12.15
C ILE A 77 0.11 14.86 12.58
N SER A 78 0.51 14.68 13.84
CA SER A 78 1.78 15.18 14.39
C SER A 78 3.00 14.52 13.80
N THR A 79 2.86 13.40 13.09
CA THR A 79 4.00 12.61 12.60
C THR A 79 3.96 12.48 11.09
N LYS A 80 5.05 12.87 10.43
CA LYS A 80 5.33 12.54 9.03
C LYS A 80 6.39 11.46 8.94
N PHE A 81 6.10 10.43 8.18
CA PHE A 81 7.05 9.38 7.83
C PHE A 81 7.73 9.74 6.51
N PHE A 82 9.05 9.56 6.46
CA PHE A 82 9.92 9.80 5.31
C PHE A 82 9.64 11.14 4.60
N PRO A 83 9.73 12.29 5.30
CA PRO A 83 9.37 13.60 4.74
C PRO A 83 10.23 14.05 3.54
N ASP A 84 11.40 13.45 3.36
CA ASP A 84 12.32 13.72 2.25
C ASP A 84 12.23 12.68 1.14
N ALA A 85 11.40 11.64 1.31
CA ALA A 85 11.35 10.56 0.34
C ALA A 85 10.67 11.00 -0.96
N LYS A 86 11.18 10.45 -2.06
CA LYS A 86 10.55 10.50 -3.38
C LYS A 86 10.41 9.08 -3.89
N LEU A 87 9.17 8.66 -4.11
CA LEU A 87 8.86 7.34 -4.62
C LEU A 87 7.57 7.37 -5.43
N SER A 88 7.42 6.38 -6.31
CA SER A 88 6.14 6.04 -6.92
C SER A 88 5.64 4.71 -6.35
N ILE A 89 4.40 4.70 -5.84
CA ILE A 89 3.79 3.45 -5.39
C ILE A 89 3.61 2.48 -6.56
N VAL A 90 3.40 3.00 -7.77
CA VAL A 90 3.21 2.20 -8.99
C VAL A 90 4.51 1.54 -9.42
N GLU A 91 5.64 2.23 -9.29
CA GLU A 91 6.95 1.63 -9.53
C GLU A 91 7.22 0.46 -8.59
N ASN A 92 6.84 0.60 -7.31
CA ASN A 92 6.96 -0.46 -6.32
C ASN A 92 6.05 -1.66 -6.64
N PHE A 93 4.79 -1.40 -6.98
CA PHE A 93 3.83 -2.46 -7.33
C PHE A 93 4.19 -3.16 -8.64
N LEU A 94 4.64 -2.42 -9.65
CA LEU A 94 5.01 -2.93 -10.97
C LEU A 94 6.52 -3.14 -11.13
N ARG A 95 7.25 -3.45 -10.04
CA ARG A 95 8.70 -3.73 -10.10
C ARG A 95 9.03 -5.08 -10.76
N HIS A 96 8.09 -6.03 -10.76
CA HIS A 96 8.26 -7.33 -11.38
C HIS A 96 7.89 -7.29 -12.87
N THR A 97 8.57 -8.08 -13.69
CA THR A 97 8.34 -8.21 -15.14
C THR A 97 8.06 -9.66 -15.52
N GLY A 98 7.52 -9.88 -16.70
CA GLY A 98 7.37 -11.20 -17.29
C GLY A 98 5.92 -11.70 -17.35
N GLN A 99 5.81 -12.98 -17.73
CA GLN A 99 4.54 -13.63 -18.07
C GLN A 99 3.85 -14.30 -16.87
N GLY A 100 4.35 -14.11 -15.65
CA GLY A 100 3.67 -14.60 -14.44
C GLY A 100 2.42 -13.76 -14.13
N ASP A 101 1.40 -14.41 -13.57
CA ASP A 101 0.15 -13.77 -13.14
C ASP A 101 0.45 -12.64 -12.13
N ALA A 102 0.12 -11.40 -12.49
CA ALA A 102 0.25 -10.23 -11.62
C ALA A 102 -1.05 -9.95 -10.88
N ILE A 103 -2.18 -10.07 -11.59
CA ILE A 103 -3.52 -9.89 -11.03
C ILE A 103 -4.48 -10.89 -11.68
N VAL A 104 -5.35 -11.43 -10.84
CA VAL A 104 -6.38 -12.39 -11.23
C VAL A 104 -7.71 -11.83 -10.74
N ALA A 105 -8.64 -11.59 -11.65
CA ALA A 105 -10.01 -11.22 -11.35
C ALA A 105 -10.94 -12.40 -11.63
N ILE A 106 -11.87 -12.63 -10.71
CA ILE A 106 -12.90 -13.68 -10.84
C ILE A 106 -14.24 -13.02 -10.56
N ASP A 107 -15.19 -13.14 -11.48
CA ASP A 107 -16.53 -12.61 -11.30
C ASP A 107 -17.50 -13.63 -10.68
N GLU A 108 -18.74 -13.21 -10.45
CA GLU A 108 -19.79 -14.03 -9.83
C GLU A 108 -20.20 -15.24 -10.69
N SER A 109 -19.90 -15.23 -11.99
CA SER A 109 -20.10 -16.37 -12.88
C SER A 109 -18.95 -17.38 -12.80
N GLY A 110 -17.89 -17.06 -12.06
CA GLY A 110 -16.65 -17.81 -12.03
C GLY A 110 -15.73 -17.55 -13.22
N SER A 111 -16.05 -16.54 -14.06
CA SER A 111 -15.20 -16.15 -15.17
C SER A 111 -13.88 -15.59 -14.64
N ARG A 112 -12.76 -16.13 -15.12
CA ARG A 112 -11.42 -15.78 -14.67
C ARG A 112 -10.69 -14.96 -15.73
N VAL A 113 -10.29 -13.75 -15.37
CA VAL A 113 -9.43 -12.88 -16.18
C VAL A 113 -8.09 -12.73 -15.48
N VAL A 114 -7.00 -12.82 -16.25
CA VAL A 114 -5.63 -12.66 -15.75
C VAL A 114 -4.95 -11.56 -16.53
N ARG A 115 -4.06 -10.84 -15.85
CA ARG A 115 -2.99 -10.07 -16.49
C ARG A 115 -1.66 -10.59 -15.98
N THR A 116 -0.76 -10.83 -16.92
CA THR A 116 0.65 -10.98 -16.59
C THR A 116 1.24 -9.64 -16.13
N TRP A 117 2.44 -9.67 -15.54
CA TRP A 117 3.15 -8.44 -15.15
C TRP A 117 3.36 -7.49 -16.34
N ASP A 118 3.73 -8.03 -17.50
CA ASP A 118 3.96 -7.21 -18.70
C ASP A 118 2.67 -6.64 -19.28
N GLU A 119 1.58 -7.42 -19.28
CA GLU A 119 0.27 -6.95 -19.72
C GLU A 119 -0.29 -5.85 -18.82
N LEU A 120 -0.18 -6.03 -17.49
CA LEU A 120 -0.62 -5.03 -16.53
C LEU A 120 0.17 -3.73 -16.70
N ARG A 121 1.50 -3.81 -16.84
CA ARG A 121 2.34 -2.62 -17.09
C ARG A 121 1.95 -1.90 -18.37
N LEU A 122 1.79 -2.63 -19.48
CA LEU A 122 1.39 -2.05 -20.76
C LEU A 122 0.01 -1.38 -20.67
N ARG A 123 -0.92 -1.99 -19.95
CA ARG A 123 -2.28 -1.48 -19.76
C ARG A 123 -2.30 -0.21 -18.92
N VAL A 124 -1.56 -0.20 -17.81
CA VAL A 124 -1.36 0.99 -16.96
C VAL A 124 -0.75 2.14 -17.76
N ALA A 125 0.31 1.89 -18.55
CA ALA A 125 0.94 2.92 -19.37
C ALA A 125 -0.01 3.52 -20.42
N ARG A 126 -0.86 2.69 -21.04
CA ARG A 126 -1.87 3.17 -22.01
C ARG A 126 -2.96 4.02 -21.36
N LEU A 127 -3.42 3.63 -20.18
CA LEU A 127 -4.42 4.39 -19.43
C LEU A 127 -3.84 5.71 -18.91
N ALA A 128 -2.59 5.71 -18.44
CA ALA A 128 -1.89 6.91 -18.01
C ALA A 128 -1.81 7.93 -19.16
N GLY A 129 -1.34 7.50 -20.35
CA GLY A 129 -1.31 8.38 -21.53
C GLY A 129 -2.70 8.89 -21.93
N ALA A 130 -3.75 8.08 -21.81
CA ALA A 130 -5.11 8.53 -22.08
C ALA A 130 -5.61 9.57 -21.06
N LEU A 131 -5.22 9.47 -19.78
CA LEU A 131 -5.53 10.47 -18.76
C LEU A 131 -4.78 11.78 -19.05
N GLU A 132 -3.51 11.71 -19.43
CA GLU A 132 -2.70 12.88 -19.82
C GLU A 132 -3.29 13.56 -21.07
N ASP A 133 -3.73 12.80 -22.08
CA ASP A 133 -4.41 13.31 -23.29
C ASP A 133 -5.73 14.04 -22.95
N LEU A 134 -6.40 13.63 -21.87
CA LEU A 134 -7.59 14.30 -21.32
C LEU A 134 -7.24 15.53 -20.47
N GLY A 135 -5.95 15.82 -20.27
CA GLY A 135 -5.45 16.98 -19.54
C GLY A 135 -5.32 16.77 -18.04
N VAL A 136 -5.35 15.53 -17.55
CA VAL A 136 -5.13 15.23 -16.12
C VAL A 136 -3.66 15.49 -15.78
N VAL A 137 -3.43 16.23 -14.70
CA VAL A 137 -2.08 16.54 -14.20
C VAL A 137 -1.88 16.08 -12.75
N GLU A 138 -0.65 16.18 -12.26
CA GLU A 138 -0.30 15.90 -10.87
C GLU A 138 -1.22 16.67 -9.91
N GLY A 139 -1.77 15.97 -8.91
CA GLY A 139 -2.70 16.55 -7.91
C GLY A 139 -4.17 16.64 -8.35
N ASP A 140 -4.49 16.38 -9.63
CA ASP A 140 -5.88 16.22 -10.05
C ASP A 140 -6.50 14.96 -9.45
N ARG A 141 -7.83 14.93 -9.35
CA ARG A 141 -8.56 13.77 -8.82
C ARG A 141 -9.20 13.01 -9.96
N VAL A 142 -8.93 11.70 -10.03
CA VAL A 142 -9.63 10.77 -10.93
C VAL A 142 -10.52 9.88 -10.07
N VAL A 143 -11.82 10.00 -10.27
CA VAL A 143 -12.84 9.27 -9.48
C VAL A 143 -13.38 8.10 -10.30
N ALA A 144 -13.36 6.90 -9.72
CA ALA A 144 -13.90 5.70 -10.32
C ALA A 144 -15.13 5.19 -9.57
N TRP A 145 -16.24 5.07 -10.28
CA TRP A 145 -17.45 4.40 -9.81
C TRP A 145 -17.55 3.04 -10.50
N LEU A 146 -16.82 2.06 -9.95
CA LEU A 146 -16.57 0.75 -10.57
C LEU A 146 -16.73 -0.38 -9.54
N PRO A 147 -17.19 -1.58 -9.97
CA PRO A 147 -17.15 -2.77 -9.12
C PRO A 147 -15.70 -3.18 -8.80
N ASN A 148 -15.53 -4.18 -7.93
CA ASN A 148 -14.23 -4.81 -7.67
C ASN A 148 -13.78 -5.69 -8.86
N GLY A 149 -13.44 -5.03 -9.96
CA GLY A 149 -12.92 -5.62 -11.19
C GLY A 149 -11.46 -5.26 -11.45
N ILE A 150 -10.86 -5.89 -12.46
CA ILE A 150 -9.45 -5.66 -12.81
C ILE A 150 -9.21 -4.20 -13.27
N GLU A 151 -10.21 -3.61 -13.92
CA GLU A 151 -10.20 -2.24 -14.41
C GLU A 151 -10.03 -1.23 -13.28
N ALA A 152 -10.56 -1.51 -12.09
CA ALA A 152 -10.43 -0.63 -10.91
C ALA A 152 -8.96 -0.52 -10.47
N ILE A 153 -8.21 -1.63 -10.52
CA ILE A 153 -6.77 -1.62 -10.23
C ILE A 153 -5.99 -0.99 -11.38
N GLU A 154 -6.33 -1.31 -12.64
CA GLU A 154 -5.67 -0.73 -13.82
C GLU A 154 -5.77 0.81 -13.82
N ILE A 155 -6.95 1.38 -13.56
CA ILE A 155 -7.15 2.85 -13.53
C ILE A 155 -6.55 3.51 -12.28
N MET A 156 -6.59 2.84 -11.12
CA MET A 156 -5.93 3.32 -9.91
C MET A 156 -4.42 3.45 -10.12
N LEU A 157 -3.79 2.41 -10.69
CA LEU A 157 -2.35 2.42 -10.99
C LEU A 157 -2.02 3.47 -12.05
N ALA A 158 -2.83 3.60 -13.10
CA ALA A 158 -2.63 4.64 -14.12
C ALA A 158 -2.69 6.06 -13.53
N THR A 159 -3.73 6.33 -12.73
CA THR A 159 -3.91 7.61 -12.03
C THR A 159 -2.72 7.93 -11.12
N ALA A 160 -2.34 6.98 -10.27
CA ALA A 160 -1.22 7.18 -9.34
C ALA A 160 0.13 7.32 -10.08
N SER A 161 0.29 6.74 -11.26
CA SER A 161 1.55 6.78 -12.02
C SER A 161 1.89 8.17 -12.57
N ILE A 162 0.87 9.00 -12.79
CA ILE A 162 1.01 10.39 -13.27
C ILE A 162 0.93 11.41 -12.11
N GLY A 163 0.98 10.96 -10.87
CA GLY A 163 0.89 11.82 -9.68
C GLY A 163 -0.51 12.38 -9.40
N ALA A 164 -1.54 11.91 -10.11
CA ALA A 164 -2.93 12.23 -9.79
C ALA A 164 -3.41 11.40 -8.59
N VAL A 165 -4.48 11.89 -7.95
CA VAL A 165 -5.09 11.31 -6.77
C VAL A 165 -6.29 10.44 -7.18
N PHE A 166 -6.18 9.14 -6.95
CA PHE A 166 -7.29 8.22 -7.19
C PHE A 166 -8.30 8.27 -6.06
N SER A 167 -9.59 8.25 -6.41
CA SER A 167 -10.69 8.04 -5.48
C SER A 167 -11.68 7.06 -6.08
N SER A 168 -12.37 6.26 -5.26
CA SER A 168 -13.36 5.32 -5.74
C SER A 168 -14.58 5.19 -4.83
N CYS A 169 -15.68 4.74 -5.41
CA CYS A 169 -16.89 4.35 -4.70
C CYS A 169 -17.49 3.08 -5.30
N SER A 170 -18.20 2.30 -4.48
CA SER A 170 -18.88 1.08 -4.94
C SER A 170 -20.06 1.43 -5.86
N PRO A 171 -20.33 0.64 -6.91
CA PRO A 171 -21.56 0.75 -7.72
C PRO A 171 -22.85 0.59 -6.92
N ASP A 172 -22.77 0.09 -5.68
CA ASP A 172 -23.93 -0.03 -4.78
C ASP A 172 -24.40 1.31 -4.22
N PHE A 173 -23.58 2.37 -4.30
CA PHE A 173 -23.99 3.71 -3.90
C PHE A 173 -25.03 4.23 -4.89
N GLY A 174 -26.12 4.82 -4.41
CA GLY A 174 -26.98 5.62 -5.27
C GLY A 174 -26.26 6.87 -5.73
N ALA A 175 -26.65 7.44 -6.89
CA ALA A 175 -26.01 8.63 -7.45
C ALA A 175 -25.88 9.80 -6.45
N GLN A 176 -26.88 9.98 -5.57
CA GLN A 176 -26.81 11.01 -4.52
C GLN A 176 -25.63 10.79 -3.56
N GLY A 177 -25.40 9.54 -3.12
CA GLY A 177 -24.30 9.23 -2.23
C GLY A 177 -22.91 9.30 -2.89
N VAL A 178 -22.84 9.38 -4.22
CA VAL A 178 -21.59 9.63 -4.97
C VAL A 178 -21.30 11.12 -5.08
N LEU A 179 -22.34 11.97 -5.09
CA LEU A 179 -22.24 13.41 -5.22
C LEU A 179 -22.05 14.14 -3.88
N ASP A 180 -22.51 13.54 -2.77
CA ASP A 180 -22.35 14.03 -1.40
C ASP A 180 -20.90 13.91 -0.91
#